data_AF-A0A7J3QY46-F1
#
_entry.id   AF-A0A7J3QY46-F1
#
_cell.length_a   1.000
_cell.length_b   1.000
_cell.length_c   1.000
_cell.angle_alpha   90.00
_cell.angle_beta   90.00
_cell.angle_gamma   90.00
#
_symmetry.space_group_name_H-M   'P 1'
#
loop_
_entity.id
_entity.type
_entity.pdbx_description
1 polymer ?
#
loop_
_entity_poly.entity_id
_entity_poly.type
_entity_poly.pdbx_seq_one_letter_code
_entity_poly.pdbx_strand_id
1 'polypeptide(L)'
;MSYSFNVPVRDNVKLKSVTDLIRKDGKLQSYWKCANVMAIERMGYTDHGPTHVKIVANMALKLLRMLVEHGVKPSVVSDYGLKNEDAEVIVVLASVFHDLGMVVMRSEHQLYSALLATEFLNRFLPAVYSDEEQAIIGSETLHAIVTHEDPYRPLTVEAGIVGVADALDMEAGRARIPFRAGKVDIHSVSALSIEKVEVLEGGRKPITIKITMSNSAGVFQIDELLKPRIEKSGLQQFFHVTAEITGERERRIIEKFEL
;
A
#
# COMPACT_ATOMS: atom_id res chain seq x y z
N MET A 1 11.46 -15.15 -14.77
CA MET A 1 10.17 -15.59 -14.21
C MET A 1 9.13 -14.55 -14.60
N SER A 2 8.03 -14.94 -15.25
CA SER A 2 6.95 -14.01 -15.55
C SER A 2 6.30 -13.59 -14.24
N TYR A 3 6.37 -12.30 -13.93
CA TYR A 3 5.58 -11.74 -12.85
C TYR A 3 4.09 -11.92 -13.18
N SER A 4 3.29 -12.39 -12.21
CA SER A 4 1.84 -12.48 -12.35
C SER A 4 1.19 -11.82 -11.13
N PHE A 5 0.52 -10.70 -11.36
CA PHE A 5 -0.29 -10.03 -10.34
C PHE A 5 -1.40 -10.98 -9.85
N ASN A 6 -1.56 -11.08 -8.54
CA ASN A 6 -2.64 -11.87 -7.93
C ASN A 6 -2.99 -11.36 -6.53
N VAL A 7 -4.28 -11.41 -6.22
CA VAL A 7 -4.89 -11.08 -4.92
C VAL A 7 -5.97 -12.14 -4.60
N PRO A 8 -6.28 -12.40 -3.31
CA PRO A 8 -7.31 -13.36 -2.92
C PRO A 8 -8.72 -12.82 -3.19
N VAL A 9 -9.27 -13.14 -4.36
CA VAL A 9 -10.58 -12.62 -4.82
C VAL A 9 -11.78 -13.16 -4.02
N ARG A 10 -11.65 -14.30 -3.32
CA ARG A 10 -12.78 -15.01 -2.67
C ARG A 10 -13.96 -15.16 -3.65
N ASP A 11 -15.18 -14.81 -3.25
CA ASP A 11 -16.39 -14.88 -4.08
C ASP A 11 -16.71 -13.56 -4.79
N ASN A 12 -15.83 -12.55 -4.70
CA ASN A 12 -16.02 -11.25 -5.33
C ASN A 12 -15.77 -11.33 -6.84
N VAL A 13 -16.85 -11.54 -7.61
CA VAL A 13 -16.81 -11.65 -9.07
C VAL A 13 -16.34 -10.35 -9.74
N LYS A 14 -16.64 -9.18 -9.17
CA LYS A 14 -16.21 -7.88 -9.69
C LYS A 14 -14.69 -7.74 -9.60
N LEU A 15 -14.14 -8.03 -8.41
CA LEU A 15 -12.69 -8.02 -8.18
C LEU A 15 -11.96 -9.06 -9.04
N LYS A 16 -12.55 -10.24 -9.24
CA LYS A 16 -12.00 -11.26 -10.14
C LYS A 16 -11.88 -10.72 -11.58
N SER A 17 -12.94 -10.14 -12.12
CA SER A 17 -12.94 -9.56 -13.47
C SER A 17 -11.88 -8.46 -13.62
N VAL A 18 -11.80 -7.53 -12.66
CA VAL A 18 -10.77 -6.47 -12.66
C VAL A 18 -9.35 -7.05 -12.57
N THR A 19 -9.13 -8.03 -11.71
CA THR A 19 -7.83 -8.70 -11.55
C THR A 19 -7.40 -9.40 -12.83
N ASP A 20 -8.32 -10.05 -13.54
CA ASP A 20 -8.03 -10.70 -14.82
C ASP A 20 -7.68 -9.70 -15.92
N LEU A 21 -8.28 -8.51 -15.93
CA LEU A 21 -7.92 -7.42 -16.84
C LEU A 21 -6.51 -6.89 -16.55
N ILE A 22 -6.20 -6.61 -15.28
CA ILE A 22 -4.87 -6.18 -14.83
C ILE A 22 -3.79 -7.19 -15.25
N ARG A 23 -4.05 -8.50 -15.07
CA ARG A 23 -3.11 -9.57 -15.42
C ARG A 23 -2.82 -9.66 -16.92
N LYS A 24 -3.76 -9.26 -17.77
CA LYS A 24 -3.64 -9.34 -19.23
C LYS A 24 -3.13 -8.04 -19.86
N ASP A 25 -3.09 -6.94 -19.10
CA ASP A 25 -2.67 -5.64 -19.61
C ASP A 25 -1.13 -5.50 -19.68
N GLY A 26 -0.58 -5.73 -20.87
CA GLY A 26 0.86 -5.59 -21.12
C GLY A 26 1.37 -4.15 -21.02
N LYS A 27 0.52 -3.13 -21.21
CA LYS A 27 0.91 -1.72 -21.09
C LYS A 27 1.11 -1.35 -19.62
N LEU A 28 0.17 -1.74 -18.76
CA LEU A 28 0.27 -1.57 -17.31
C LEU A 28 1.51 -2.26 -16.74
N GLN A 29 1.76 -3.51 -17.13
CA GLN A 29 2.96 -4.25 -16.72
C GLN A 29 4.25 -3.56 -17.17
N SER A 30 4.24 -2.96 -18.36
CA SER A 30 5.37 -2.18 -18.87
C SER A 30 5.58 -0.90 -18.04
N TYR A 31 4.51 -0.21 -17.62
CA TYR A 31 4.63 0.93 -16.73
C TYR A 31 5.18 0.57 -15.36
N TRP A 32 4.76 -0.53 -14.74
CA TRP A 32 5.38 -0.99 -13.49
C TRP A 32 6.88 -1.28 -13.66
N LYS A 33 7.29 -1.84 -14.80
CA LYS A 33 8.72 -2.03 -15.09
C LYS A 33 9.44 -0.69 -15.24
N CYS A 34 8.85 0.28 -15.94
CA CYS A 34 9.42 1.61 -16.10
C CYS A 34 9.55 2.37 -14.77
N ALA A 35 8.52 2.30 -13.92
CA ALA A 35 8.52 2.87 -12.57
C ALA A 35 9.66 2.26 -11.74
N ASN A 36 9.84 0.94 -11.80
CA ASN A 36 10.90 0.27 -11.05
C ASN A 36 12.31 0.63 -11.52
N VAL A 37 12.50 0.81 -12.84
CA VAL A 37 13.78 1.30 -13.38
C VAL A 37 14.06 2.73 -12.91
N MET A 38 13.03 3.60 -12.83
CA MET A 38 13.20 4.93 -12.25
C MET A 38 13.64 4.84 -10.79
N ALA A 39 12.92 4.06 -9.98
CA ALA A 39 13.18 3.93 -8.56
C ALA A 39 14.58 3.33 -8.31
N ILE A 40 14.86 2.13 -8.82
CA ILE A 40 16.09 1.40 -8.48
C ILE A 40 17.28 1.94 -9.27
N GLU A 41 17.24 1.90 -10.59
CA GLU A 41 18.44 2.13 -11.43
C GLU A 41 18.83 3.61 -11.48
N ARG A 42 17.85 4.52 -11.48
CA ARG A 42 18.12 5.97 -11.64
C ARG A 42 18.25 6.70 -10.31
N MET A 43 17.46 6.33 -9.30
CA MET A 43 17.42 7.04 -8.01
C MET A 43 18.09 6.26 -6.86
N GLY A 44 18.31 4.95 -7.03
CA GLY A 44 18.76 4.07 -5.94
C GLY A 44 17.71 3.96 -4.83
N TYR A 45 16.42 3.98 -5.15
CA TYR A 45 15.31 3.81 -4.20
C TYR A 45 14.90 2.33 -4.16
N THR A 46 14.05 1.96 -3.20
CA THR A 46 13.48 0.60 -3.12
C THR A 46 12.57 0.28 -4.30
N ASP A 47 12.19 -0.99 -4.45
CA ASP A 47 11.24 -1.43 -5.49
C ASP A 47 9.94 -0.60 -5.44
N HIS A 48 9.56 -0.02 -6.58
CA HIS A 48 8.25 0.60 -6.86
C HIS A 48 7.66 -0.10 -8.10
N GLY A 49 7.91 -1.41 -8.16
CA GLY A 49 7.67 -2.25 -9.31
C GLY A 49 6.50 -3.20 -9.08
N PRO A 50 6.40 -4.22 -9.95
CA PRO A 50 5.32 -5.18 -9.86
C PRO A 50 5.26 -5.91 -8.49
N THR A 51 6.41 -6.21 -7.89
CA THR A 51 6.47 -6.89 -6.58
C THR A 51 5.84 -6.04 -5.49
N HIS A 52 6.26 -4.78 -5.37
CA HIS A 52 5.69 -3.81 -4.44
C HIS A 52 4.18 -3.66 -4.63
N VAL A 53 3.73 -3.39 -5.87
CA VAL A 53 2.30 -3.25 -6.19
C VAL A 53 1.46 -4.45 -5.72
N LYS A 54 1.97 -5.68 -5.91
CA LYS A 54 1.30 -6.87 -5.43
C LYS A 54 1.20 -6.91 -3.91
N ILE A 55 2.27 -6.59 -3.20
CA ILE A 55 2.32 -6.59 -1.73
C ILE A 55 1.29 -5.61 -1.19
N VAL A 56 1.30 -4.37 -1.68
CA VAL A 56 0.38 -3.31 -1.24
C VAL A 56 -1.07 -3.72 -1.51
N ALA A 57 -1.40 -4.21 -2.70
CA ALA A 57 -2.77 -4.64 -3.02
C ALA A 57 -3.27 -5.79 -2.13
N ASN A 58 -2.41 -6.76 -1.82
CA ASN A 58 -2.78 -7.85 -0.90
C ASN A 58 -2.96 -7.35 0.53
N MET A 59 -2.09 -6.43 0.98
CA MET A 59 -2.17 -5.86 2.32
C MET A 59 -3.42 -4.98 2.48
N ALA A 60 -3.70 -4.11 1.51
CA ALA A 60 -4.88 -3.25 1.51
C ALA A 60 -6.18 -4.08 1.56
N LEU A 61 -6.26 -5.14 0.76
CA LEU A 61 -7.41 -6.05 0.77
C LEU A 61 -7.56 -6.79 2.11
N LYS A 62 -6.45 -7.21 2.73
CA LYS A 62 -6.44 -7.84 4.06
C LYS A 62 -6.93 -6.86 5.12
N LEU A 63 -6.40 -5.64 5.14
CA LEU A 63 -6.77 -4.60 6.10
C LEU A 63 -8.25 -4.22 5.98
N LEU A 64 -8.75 -4.00 4.75
CA LEU A 64 -10.15 -3.69 4.51
C LEU A 64 -11.07 -4.76 5.11
N ARG A 65 -10.77 -6.04 4.84
CA ARG A 65 -11.58 -7.15 5.34
C ARG A 65 -11.57 -7.24 6.87
N MET A 66 -10.41 -7.10 7.50
CA MET A 66 -10.29 -7.09 8.97
C MET A 66 -11.07 -5.93 9.60
N LEU A 67 -11.03 -4.74 8.99
CA LEU A 67 -11.77 -3.57 9.46
C LEU A 67 -13.28 -3.76 9.31
N VAL A 68 -13.74 -4.29 8.16
CA VAL A 68 -15.16 -4.61 7.92
C VAL A 68 -15.67 -5.66 8.90
N GLU A 69 -14.88 -6.70 9.19
CA GLU A 69 -15.20 -7.72 10.20
C GLU A 69 -15.36 -7.12 11.61
N HIS A 70 -14.72 -5.98 11.89
CA HIS A 70 -14.83 -5.21 13.13
C HIS A 70 -15.82 -4.02 13.05
N GLY A 71 -16.71 -4.01 12.06
CA GLY A 71 -17.81 -3.05 11.97
C GLY A 71 -17.42 -1.69 11.35
N VAL A 72 -16.23 -1.55 10.80
CA VAL A 72 -15.88 -0.37 10.01
C VAL A 72 -16.63 -0.45 8.68
N LYS A 73 -17.46 0.56 8.41
CA LYS A 73 -18.19 0.68 7.16
C LYS A 73 -17.32 1.40 6.12
N PRO A 74 -17.04 0.81 4.94
CA PRO A 74 -16.31 1.50 3.88
C PRO A 74 -17.06 2.74 3.39
N SER A 75 -16.34 3.76 2.92
CA SER A 75 -16.95 5.03 2.50
C SER A 75 -17.88 4.84 1.31
N VAL A 76 -17.51 3.96 0.37
CA VAL A 76 -18.36 3.70 -0.79
C VAL A 76 -19.74 3.11 -0.40
N VAL A 77 -19.80 2.41 0.73
CA VAL A 77 -21.03 1.82 1.28
C VAL A 77 -21.82 2.86 2.07
N SER A 78 -21.16 3.77 2.79
CA SER A 78 -21.86 4.82 3.54
C SER A 78 -22.42 5.91 2.63
N ASP A 79 -21.66 6.29 1.61
CA ASP A 79 -21.89 7.53 0.87
C ASP A 79 -22.74 7.29 -0.39
N TYR A 80 -22.61 6.11 -0.99
CA TYR A 80 -23.27 5.75 -2.24
C TYR A 80 -24.17 4.50 -2.15
N GLY A 81 -24.19 3.81 -1.00
CA GLY A 81 -24.99 2.60 -0.82
C GLY A 81 -24.52 1.40 -1.64
N LEU A 82 -23.27 1.43 -2.13
CA LEU A 82 -22.62 0.27 -2.77
C LEU A 82 -22.25 -0.79 -1.71
N LYS A 83 -21.61 -1.87 -2.13
CA LYS A 83 -21.31 -3.02 -1.26
C LYS A 83 -19.84 -3.08 -0.85
N ASN A 84 -19.53 -3.88 0.17
CA ASN A 84 -18.15 -4.09 0.62
C ASN A 84 -17.27 -4.65 -0.50
N GLU A 85 -17.85 -5.44 -1.41
CA GLU A 85 -17.18 -5.98 -2.60
C GLU A 85 -16.69 -4.87 -3.54
N ASP A 86 -17.37 -3.72 -3.57
CA ASP A 86 -16.98 -2.57 -4.38
C ASP A 86 -15.80 -1.82 -3.74
N ALA A 87 -15.77 -1.73 -2.41
CA ALA A 87 -14.62 -1.21 -1.65
C ALA A 87 -13.36 -2.06 -1.88
N GLU A 88 -13.49 -3.39 -2.00
CA GLU A 88 -12.37 -4.28 -2.35
C GLU A 88 -11.77 -3.93 -3.72
N VAL A 89 -12.61 -3.54 -4.68
CA VAL A 89 -12.15 -3.13 -6.02
C VAL A 89 -11.41 -1.80 -5.95
N ILE A 90 -11.92 -0.83 -5.18
CA ILE A 90 -11.28 0.48 -5.00
C ILE A 90 -9.88 0.32 -4.41
N VAL A 91 -9.73 -0.38 -3.28
CA VAL A 91 -8.41 -0.51 -2.63
C VAL A 91 -7.41 -1.24 -3.52
N VAL A 92 -7.84 -2.26 -4.27
CA VAL A 92 -6.96 -2.99 -5.19
C VAL A 92 -6.55 -2.12 -6.39
N LEU A 93 -7.49 -1.42 -7.03
CA LEU A 93 -7.17 -0.54 -8.16
C LEU A 93 -6.26 0.62 -7.71
N ALA A 94 -6.53 1.21 -6.55
CA ALA A 94 -5.70 2.27 -5.99
C ALA A 94 -4.28 1.76 -5.73
N SER A 95 -4.10 0.61 -5.08
CA SER A 95 -2.78 0.01 -4.88
C SER A 95 -2.06 -0.32 -6.19
N VAL A 96 -2.79 -0.76 -7.22
CA VAL A 96 -2.26 -1.07 -8.56
C VAL A 96 -1.68 0.16 -9.25
N PHE A 97 -2.26 1.33 -8.99
CA PHE A 97 -1.94 2.55 -9.71
C PHE A 97 -1.20 3.61 -8.90
N HIS A 98 -1.16 3.53 -7.57
CA HIS A 98 -0.69 4.62 -6.70
C HIS A 98 0.71 5.13 -7.07
N ASP A 99 1.57 4.24 -7.55
CA ASP A 99 2.97 4.50 -7.88
C ASP A 99 3.26 4.69 -9.38
N LEU A 100 2.24 4.65 -10.26
CA LEU A 100 2.45 4.74 -11.71
C LEU A 100 3.19 6.00 -12.16
N GLY A 101 2.99 7.11 -11.46
CA GLY A 101 3.64 8.39 -11.72
C GLY A 101 5.16 8.37 -11.61
N MET A 102 5.73 7.34 -10.96
CA MET A 102 7.18 7.10 -10.92
C MET A 102 7.78 6.92 -12.32
N VAL A 103 6.99 6.59 -13.35
CA VAL A 103 7.48 6.60 -14.75
C VAL A 103 7.90 7.99 -15.22
N VAL A 104 7.39 9.05 -14.59
CA VAL A 104 7.66 10.46 -14.91
C VAL A 104 8.68 11.02 -13.93
N MET A 105 8.36 11.04 -12.63
CA MET A 105 9.20 11.58 -11.56
C MET A 105 8.72 11.12 -10.18
N ARG A 106 9.58 11.22 -9.17
CA ARG A 106 9.24 10.89 -7.76
C ARG A 106 8.43 11.98 -7.08
N SER A 107 8.80 13.25 -7.26
CA SER A 107 8.06 14.34 -6.62
C SER A 107 6.68 14.43 -7.23
N GLU A 108 5.65 14.49 -6.37
CA GLU A 108 4.25 14.56 -6.79
C GLU A 108 3.80 13.38 -7.68
N HIS A 109 4.50 12.24 -7.60
CA HIS A 109 4.20 11.05 -8.41
C HIS A 109 2.72 10.64 -8.31
N GLN A 110 2.06 10.84 -7.17
CA GLN A 110 0.64 10.59 -6.95
C GLN A 110 -0.28 11.35 -7.92
N LEU A 111 0.08 12.57 -8.34
CA LEU A 111 -0.69 13.36 -9.31
C LEU A 111 -0.56 12.77 -10.72
N TYR A 112 0.66 12.39 -11.10
CA TYR A 112 0.93 11.70 -12.36
C TYR A 112 0.31 10.30 -12.39
N SER A 113 0.29 9.61 -11.25
CA SER A 113 -0.39 8.33 -11.06
C SER A 113 -1.87 8.46 -11.36
N ALA A 114 -2.55 9.46 -10.78
CA ALA A 114 -3.97 9.70 -11.04
C ALA A 114 -4.26 9.99 -12.53
N LEU A 115 -3.41 10.82 -13.17
CA LEU A 115 -3.50 11.10 -14.60
C LEU A 115 -3.40 9.81 -15.44
N LEU A 116 -2.38 8.99 -15.18
CA LEU A 116 -2.15 7.74 -15.92
C LEU A 116 -3.22 6.68 -15.60
N ALA A 117 -3.66 6.60 -14.35
CA ALA A 117 -4.69 5.67 -13.88
C ALA A 117 -6.02 5.87 -14.62
N THR A 118 -6.37 7.12 -14.96
CA THR A 118 -7.61 7.45 -15.66
C THR A 118 -7.77 6.66 -16.96
N GLU A 119 -6.68 6.46 -17.72
CA GLU A 119 -6.71 5.63 -18.94
C GLU A 119 -7.12 4.19 -18.64
N PHE A 120 -6.54 3.59 -17.60
CA PHE A 120 -6.81 2.20 -17.25
C PHE A 120 -8.18 2.02 -16.60
N LEU A 121 -8.62 2.97 -15.78
CA LEU A 121 -9.96 2.97 -15.18
C LEU A 121 -11.04 2.98 -16.26
N ASN A 122 -10.90 3.85 -17.27
CA ASN A 122 -11.82 3.91 -18.43
C ASN A 122 -11.82 2.64 -19.28
N ARG A 123 -10.80 1.78 -19.16
CA ARG A 123 -10.70 0.50 -19.86
C ARG A 123 -11.17 -0.68 -19.01
N PHE A 124 -11.05 -0.60 -17.69
CA PHE A 124 -11.29 -1.72 -16.77
C PHE A 124 -12.70 -1.70 -16.18
N LEU A 125 -13.18 -0.53 -15.75
CA LEU A 125 -14.47 -0.41 -15.07
C LEU A 125 -15.70 -0.72 -15.95
N PRO A 126 -15.74 -0.40 -17.26
CA PRO A 126 -16.92 -0.70 -18.11
C PRO A 126 -17.26 -2.18 -18.22
N ALA A 127 -16.32 -3.08 -17.96
CA ALA A 127 -16.56 -4.52 -17.97
C ALA A 127 -17.33 -5.02 -16.73
N VAL A 128 -17.49 -4.18 -15.70
CA VAL A 128 -17.92 -4.60 -14.36
C VAL A 128 -19.02 -3.70 -13.78
N TYR A 129 -19.06 -2.43 -14.19
CA TYR A 129 -19.89 -1.39 -13.57
C TYR A 129 -20.70 -0.62 -14.62
N SER A 130 -21.89 -0.16 -14.21
CA SER A 130 -22.68 0.82 -14.98
C SER A 130 -21.98 2.19 -15.04
N ASP A 131 -22.37 3.07 -15.95
CA ASP A 131 -21.71 4.38 -16.11
C ASP A 131 -21.70 5.23 -14.82
N GLU A 132 -22.77 5.15 -14.03
CA GLU A 132 -22.86 5.82 -12.73
C GLU A 132 -21.87 5.21 -11.72
N GLU A 133 -21.86 3.89 -11.57
CA GLU A 133 -20.93 3.19 -10.68
C GLU A 133 -19.47 3.38 -11.14
N GLN A 134 -19.19 3.44 -12.45
CA GLN A 134 -17.85 3.72 -12.97
C GLN A 134 -17.34 5.08 -12.49
N ALA A 135 -18.19 6.12 -12.48
CA ALA A 135 -17.83 7.44 -11.99
C ALA A 135 -17.51 7.41 -10.48
N ILE A 136 -18.30 6.68 -9.68
CA ILE A 136 -18.10 6.53 -8.23
C ILE A 136 -16.80 5.78 -7.94
N ILE A 137 -16.64 4.57 -8.48
CA ILE A 137 -15.45 3.73 -8.25
C ILE A 137 -14.19 4.43 -8.77
N GLY A 138 -14.28 5.08 -9.94
CA GLY A 138 -13.19 5.88 -10.50
C GLY A 138 -12.80 7.04 -9.58
N SER A 139 -13.77 7.82 -9.09
CA SER A 139 -13.54 8.93 -8.16
C SER A 139 -12.85 8.47 -6.87
N GLU A 140 -13.38 7.46 -6.22
CA GLU A 140 -12.82 6.90 -4.98
C GLU A 140 -11.40 6.34 -5.17
N THR A 141 -11.17 5.67 -6.30
CA THR A 141 -9.85 5.14 -6.65
C THR A 141 -8.83 6.26 -6.86
N LEU A 142 -9.19 7.31 -7.62
CA LEU A 142 -8.30 8.45 -7.88
C LEU A 142 -8.00 9.23 -6.60
N HIS A 143 -8.99 9.39 -5.71
CA HIS A 143 -8.78 10.00 -4.40
C HIS A 143 -7.80 9.18 -3.55
N ALA A 144 -7.97 7.87 -3.48
CA ALA A 144 -7.04 6.99 -2.77
C ALA A 144 -5.62 7.06 -3.35
N ILE A 145 -5.47 7.14 -4.67
CA ILE A 145 -4.18 7.34 -5.34
C ILE A 145 -3.54 8.67 -4.94
N VAL A 146 -4.26 9.78 -5.00
CA VAL A 146 -3.67 11.10 -4.71
C VAL A 146 -3.32 11.27 -3.24
N THR A 147 -4.10 10.64 -2.35
CA THR A 147 -4.00 10.86 -0.90
C THR A 147 -3.20 9.80 -0.14
N HIS A 148 -2.64 8.79 -0.82
CA HIS A 148 -1.86 7.74 -0.14
C HIS A 148 -0.57 8.28 0.51
N GLU A 149 0.00 9.36 -0.02
CA GLU A 149 1.24 9.99 0.45
C GLU A 149 1.06 11.47 0.82
N ASP A 150 1.97 11.95 1.68
CA ASP A 150 2.09 13.34 2.11
C ASP A 150 2.24 14.29 0.91
N PRO A 151 1.74 15.53 1.01
CA PRO A 151 1.13 16.16 2.20
C PRO A 151 -0.39 15.92 2.32
N TYR A 152 -0.97 15.09 1.45
CA TYR A 152 -2.42 14.95 1.35
C TYR A 152 -2.98 14.09 2.48
N ARG A 153 -4.24 14.34 2.85
CA ARG A 153 -4.95 13.59 3.88
C ARG A 153 -6.08 12.79 3.24
N PRO A 154 -6.12 11.46 3.42
CA PRO A 154 -7.23 10.65 2.93
C PRO A 154 -8.53 11.04 3.64
N LEU A 155 -9.61 11.07 2.87
CA LEU A 155 -10.97 11.40 3.35
C LEU A 155 -11.93 10.21 3.33
N THR A 156 -11.49 9.08 2.77
CA THR A 156 -12.28 7.85 2.72
C THR A 156 -11.55 6.71 3.41
N VAL A 157 -12.31 5.73 3.90
CA VAL A 157 -11.77 4.54 4.58
C VAL A 157 -10.81 3.80 3.65
N GLU A 158 -11.20 3.65 2.39
CA GLU A 158 -10.45 3.00 1.33
C GLU A 158 -9.10 3.71 1.09
N ALA A 159 -9.10 5.05 1.00
CA ALA A 159 -7.88 5.84 0.85
C ALA A 159 -6.95 5.71 2.07
N GLY A 160 -7.51 5.75 3.29
CA GLY A 160 -6.76 5.53 4.52
C GLY A 160 -6.10 4.15 4.59
N ILE A 161 -6.81 3.12 4.13
CA ILE A 161 -6.28 1.75 4.05
C ILE A 161 -5.12 1.67 3.06
N VAL A 162 -5.23 2.28 1.88
CA VAL A 162 -4.19 2.23 0.85
C VAL A 162 -2.89 2.86 1.36
N GLY A 163 -2.97 4.04 2.00
CA GLY A 163 -1.79 4.69 2.57
C GLY A 163 -1.11 3.88 3.69
N VAL A 164 -1.89 3.22 4.55
CA VAL A 164 -1.32 2.33 5.58
C VAL A 164 -0.73 1.07 4.96
N ALA A 165 -1.40 0.48 3.96
CA ALA A 165 -0.94 -0.73 3.27
C ALA A 165 0.39 -0.51 2.54
N ASP A 166 0.56 0.65 1.90
CA ASP A 166 1.82 1.06 1.26
C ASP A 166 2.95 1.15 2.30
N ALA A 167 2.70 1.88 3.39
CA ALA A 167 3.68 2.04 4.47
C ALA A 167 4.11 0.73 5.13
N LEU A 168 3.22 -0.27 5.19
CA LEU A 168 3.49 -1.58 5.78
C LEU A 168 4.45 -2.44 4.96
N ASP A 169 4.53 -2.20 3.65
CA ASP A 169 5.67 -2.70 2.90
C ASP A 169 6.88 -1.88 3.37
N MET A 170 7.65 -2.36 4.36
CA MET A 170 8.90 -1.73 4.83
C MET A 170 10.01 -2.72 5.20
N GLU A 171 9.82 -4.02 4.90
CA GLU A 171 10.77 -5.07 5.29
C GLU A 171 12.12 -4.95 4.55
N ALA A 172 13.19 -5.41 5.22
CA ALA A 172 14.58 -5.35 4.75
C ALA A 172 14.80 -5.92 3.35
N GLY A 173 13.95 -6.84 2.89
CA GLY A 173 13.98 -7.38 1.53
C GLY A 173 14.05 -6.31 0.45
N ARG A 174 13.37 -5.17 0.64
CA ARG A 174 13.33 -4.07 -0.33
C ARG A 174 14.58 -3.21 -0.38
N ALA A 175 15.29 -3.08 0.74
CA ALA A 175 16.47 -2.21 0.84
C ALA A 175 17.79 -2.90 0.43
N ARG A 176 17.79 -4.22 0.24
CA ARG A 176 19.00 -5.01 -0.08
C ARG A 176 19.68 -4.61 -1.39
N ILE A 177 18.90 -4.37 -2.44
CA ILE A 177 19.46 -4.04 -3.77
C ILE A 177 20.08 -2.63 -3.75
N PRO A 178 19.36 -1.57 -3.33
CA PRO A 178 19.94 -0.22 -3.27
C PRO A 178 21.17 -0.12 -2.35
N PHE A 179 21.13 -0.80 -1.21
CA PHE A 179 22.24 -0.80 -0.27
C PHE A 179 23.51 -1.42 -0.86
N ARG A 180 23.39 -2.58 -1.55
CA ARG A 180 24.51 -3.22 -2.24
C ARG A 180 25.06 -2.39 -3.41
N ALA A 181 24.22 -1.54 -4.01
CA ALA A 181 24.63 -0.59 -5.03
C ALA A 181 25.37 0.64 -4.47
N GLY A 182 25.66 0.66 -3.16
CA GLY A 182 26.49 1.68 -2.51
C GLY A 182 25.72 2.82 -1.85
N LYS A 183 24.38 2.78 -1.86
CA LYS A 183 23.56 3.81 -1.20
C LYS A 183 23.40 3.52 0.29
N VAL A 184 24.23 4.17 1.09
CA VAL A 184 24.18 4.10 2.55
C VAL A 184 23.66 5.41 3.09
N ASP A 185 22.37 5.43 3.45
CA ASP A 185 21.71 6.56 4.12
C ASP A 185 20.84 6.05 5.28
N ILE A 186 20.26 6.97 6.05
CA ILE A 186 19.43 6.59 7.21
C ILE A 186 18.21 5.76 6.79
N HIS A 187 17.66 5.99 5.59
CA HIS A 187 16.51 5.25 5.10
C HIS A 187 16.89 3.80 4.75
N SER A 188 18.03 3.58 4.08
CA SER A 188 18.48 2.23 3.74
C SER A 188 18.90 1.43 4.98
N VAL A 189 19.57 2.07 5.95
CA VAL A 189 19.95 1.42 7.21
C VAL A 189 18.74 1.06 8.07
N SER A 190 17.79 1.99 8.23
CA SER A 190 16.57 1.75 9.02
C SER A 190 15.68 0.68 8.38
N ALA A 191 15.50 0.70 7.06
CA ALA A 191 14.74 -0.34 6.34
C ALA A 191 15.40 -1.72 6.44
N LEU A 192 16.74 -1.81 6.35
CA LEU A 192 17.47 -3.07 6.57
C LEU A 192 17.34 -3.60 7.99
N SER A 193 16.94 -2.76 8.94
CA SER A 193 16.75 -3.14 10.33
C SER A 193 15.39 -3.80 10.58
N ILE A 194 14.41 -3.63 9.68
CA ILE A 194 13.10 -4.28 9.78
C ILE A 194 13.18 -5.71 9.24
N GLU A 195 13.12 -6.69 10.12
CA GLU A 195 13.21 -8.11 9.74
C GLU A 195 11.87 -8.65 9.23
N LYS A 196 10.77 -8.24 9.88
CA LYS A 196 9.44 -8.78 9.60
C LYS A 196 8.34 -7.81 10.05
N VAL A 197 7.30 -7.70 9.25
CA VAL A 197 6.06 -6.98 9.57
C VAL A 197 4.89 -7.96 9.53
N GLU A 198 4.19 -8.09 10.66
CA GLU A 198 3.05 -8.99 10.80
C GLU A 198 1.78 -8.21 11.14
N VAL A 199 0.74 -8.40 10.34
CA VAL A 199 -0.59 -7.86 10.61
C VAL A 199 -1.45 -8.95 11.23
N LEU A 200 -1.81 -8.76 12.49
CA LEU A 200 -2.54 -9.69 13.34
C LEU A 200 -3.92 -9.10 13.68
N GLU A 201 -4.91 -9.98 13.84
CA GLU A 201 -6.26 -9.61 14.23
C GLU A 201 -6.40 -9.57 15.75
N GLY A 202 -7.11 -8.56 16.26
CA GLY A 202 -7.42 -8.39 17.67
C GLY A 202 -6.25 -7.91 18.54
N GLY A 203 -6.37 -8.16 19.85
CA GLY A 203 -5.46 -7.65 20.88
C GLY A 203 -6.06 -6.42 21.58
N ARG A 204 -5.30 -5.31 21.61
CA ARG A 204 -5.77 -4.04 22.22
C ARG A 204 -6.72 -3.25 21.31
N LYS A 205 -6.57 -3.41 20.00
CA LYS A 205 -7.37 -2.79 18.95
C LYS A 205 -7.68 -3.85 17.87
N PRO A 206 -8.62 -3.62 16.95
CA PRO A 206 -8.95 -4.58 15.88
C PRO A 206 -7.75 -5.10 15.07
N ILE A 207 -6.75 -4.24 14.83
CA ILE A 207 -5.56 -4.61 14.07
C ILE A 207 -4.32 -4.34 14.92
N THR A 208 -3.49 -5.37 15.11
CA THR A 208 -2.17 -5.26 15.71
C THR A 208 -1.10 -5.43 14.63
N ILE A 209 -0.24 -4.43 14.46
CA ILE A 209 0.94 -4.47 13.60
C ILE A 209 2.14 -4.80 14.47
N LYS A 210 2.68 -6.00 14.33
CA LYS A 210 3.89 -6.45 15.02
C LYS A 210 5.10 -6.30 14.10
N ILE A 211 6.12 -5.56 14.56
CA ILE A 211 7.33 -5.27 13.81
C ILE A 211 8.52 -5.88 14.55
N THR A 212 9.25 -6.77 13.89
CA THR A 212 10.48 -7.38 14.43
C THR A 212 11.68 -6.68 13.80
N MET A 213 12.63 -6.23 14.63
CA MET A 213 13.78 -5.45 14.19
C MET A 213 15.10 -6.02 14.70
N SER A 214 16.12 -6.02 13.85
CA SER A 214 17.47 -6.45 14.23
C SER A 214 18.18 -5.43 15.13
N ASN A 215 17.80 -4.15 15.02
CA ASN A 215 18.33 -3.07 15.84
C ASN A 215 17.40 -1.86 15.89
N SER A 216 17.73 -0.89 16.74
CA SER A 216 16.93 0.32 17.02
C SER A 216 16.76 1.29 15.85
N ALA A 217 17.60 1.23 14.80
CA ALA A 217 17.46 2.08 13.62
C ALA A 217 16.11 1.84 12.89
N GLY A 218 15.50 0.66 13.05
CA GLY A 218 14.18 0.37 12.49
C GLY A 218 13.07 1.28 13.03
N VAL A 219 13.23 1.85 14.23
CA VAL A 219 12.24 2.81 14.78
C VAL A 219 12.05 4.01 13.87
N PHE A 220 13.09 4.43 13.14
CA PHE A 220 12.98 5.52 12.16
C PHE A 220 11.98 5.21 11.05
N GLN A 221 11.90 3.96 10.55
CA GLN A 221 10.86 3.58 9.58
C GLN A 221 9.47 3.66 10.19
N ILE A 222 9.33 3.26 11.45
CA ILE A 222 8.05 3.31 12.14
C ILE A 222 7.59 4.77 12.31
N ASP A 223 8.47 5.64 12.78
CA ASP A 223 8.13 7.03 13.11
C ASP A 223 7.98 7.92 11.87
N GLU A 224 8.80 7.73 10.83
CA GLU A 224 8.77 8.58 9.63
C GLU A 224 7.85 8.06 8.52
N LEU A 225 7.65 6.73 8.42
CA LEU A 225 6.84 6.13 7.35
C LEU A 225 5.46 5.69 7.87
N LEU A 226 5.41 4.79 8.85
CA LEU A 226 4.16 4.14 9.25
C LEU A 226 3.25 5.04 10.09
N LYS A 227 3.80 5.66 11.12
CA LYS A 227 3.03 6.44 12.09
C LYS A 227 2.27 7.60 11.44
N PRO A 228 2.87 8.43 10.55
CA PRO A 228 2.13 9.52 9.91
C PRO A 228 0.98 9.00 9.05
N ARG A 229 1.16 7.84 8.40
CA ARG A 229 0.14 7.19 7.56
C ARG A 229 -1.04 6.72 8.41
N ILE A 230 -0.78 6.11 9.57
CA ILE A 230 -1.82 5.72 10.52
C ILE A 230 -2.54 6.95 11.09
N GLU A 231 -1.82 7.97 11.55
CA GLU A 231 -2.42 9.18 12.15
C GLU A 231 -3.31 9.94 11.15
N LYS A 232 -2.88 10.05 9.89
CA LYS A 232 -3.64 10.75 8.85
C LYS A 232 -4.77 9.93 8.25
N SER A 233 -4.72 8.59 8.34
CA SER A 233 -5.67 7.66 7.71
C SER A 233 -7.14 7.84 8.12
N GLY A 234 -7.42 8.45 9.27
CA GLY A 234 -8.75 8.42 9.90
C GLY A 234 -9.09 7.08 10.57
N LEU A 235 -8.14 6.14 10.61
CA LEU A 235 -8.31 4.78 11.13
C LEU A 235 -7.42 4.49 12.35
N GLN A 236 -6.71 5.49 12.89
CA GLN A 236 -5.76 5.34 13.99
C GLN A 236 -6.33 4.59 15.21
N GLN A 237 -7.62 4.77 15.52
CA GLN A 237 -8.31 4.08 16.60
C GLN A 237 -8.36 2.55 16.41
N PHE A 238 -8.18 2.05 15.19
CA PHE A 238 -8.24 0.63 14.87
C PHE A 238 -6.87 -0.07 14.84
N PHE A 239 -5.77 0.69 14.83
CA PHE A 239 -4.41 0.16 14.74
C PHE A 239 -3.65 0.27 16.06
N HIS A 240 -3.07 -0.83 16.51
CA HIS A 240 -2.06 -0.88 17.57
C HIS A 240 -0.72 -1.32 16.96
N VAL A 241 0.36 -0.58 17.19
CA VAL A 241 1.68 -0.94 16.67
C VAL A 241 2.60 -1.32 17.82
N THR A 242 3.27 -2.46 17.67
CA THR A 242 4.28 -2.95 18.61
C THR A 242 5.55 -3.29 17.87
N ALA A 243 6.70 -2.85 18.37
CA ALA A 243 7.99 -3.19 17.81
C ALA A 243 8.93 -3.80 18.86
N GLU A 244 9.60 -4.89 18.47
CA GLU A 244 10.50 -5.68 19.31
C GLU A 244 11.88 -5.78 18.67
N ILE A 245 12.94 -5.59 19.46
CA ILE A 245 14.33 -5.71 19.02
C ILE A 245 14.88 -7.09 19.39
N THR A 246 15.27 -7.87 18.37
CA THR A 246 15.74 -9.26 18.51
C THR A 246 17.27 -9.41 18.43
N GLY A 247 17.99 -8.35 18.04
CA GLY A 247 19.45 -8.40 17.88
C GLY A 247 20.21 -8.68 19.16
N GLU A 248 21.00 -9.78 19.18
CA GLU A 248 21.78 -10.20 20.35
C GLU A 248 22.96 -9.28 20.69
N ARG A 249 23.48 -8.53 19.70
CA ARG A 249 24.71 -7.73 19.81
C ARG A 249 24.48 -6.23 19.95
N GLU A 250 23.22 -5.76 19.90
CA GLU A 250 22.93 -4.35 20.11
C GLU A 250 22.90 -4.04 21.61
N ARG A 251 23.56 -2.95 22.01
CA ARG A 251 23.30 -2.36 23.32
C ARG A 251 21.87 -1.84 23.31
N ARG A 252 20.93 -2.58 23.91
CA ARG A 252 19.52 -2.21 24.00
C ARG A 252 19.37 -0.84 24.66
N ILE A 253 19.11 0.19 23.86
CA ILE A 253 18.74 1.53 24.35
C ILE A 253 17.26 1.52 24.76
N ILE A 254 16.45 0.76 24.04
CA ILE A 254 15.03 0.51 24.28
C ILE A 254 14.76 -0.98 24.03
N GLU A 255 13.93 -1.61 24.87
CA GLU A 255 13.55 -3.02 24.68
C GLU A 255 12.25 -3.18 23.88
N LYS A 256 11.36 -2.19 23.98
CA LYS A 256 10.03 -2.22 23.37
C LYS A 256 9.59 -0.83 22.97
N PHE A 257 8.95 -0.72 21.81
CA PHE A 257 8.31 0.50 21.32
C PHE A 257 6.84 0.20 21.01
N GLU A 258 5.93 1.07 21.47
CA GLU A 258 4.48 0.92 21.29
C GLU A 258 3.83 2.26 20.93
N LEU A 259 2.85 2.21 20.02
CA LEU A 259 1.95 3.33 19.71
C LEU A 259 0.52 2.88 19.32
#